data_AF-A0A974NPS2-F1
#
_entry.id   AF-A0A974NPS2-F1
#
_cell.length_a   1.000
_cell.length_b   1.000
_cell.length_c   1.000
_cell.angle_alpha   90.00
_cell.angle_beta   90.00
_cell.angle_gamma   90.00
#
_symmetry.space_group_name_H-M   'P 1'
#
loop_
_entity.id
_entity.type
_entity.pdbx_description
1 polymer ?
#
loop_
_entity_poly.entity_id
_entity_poly.type
_entity_poly.pdbx_seq_one_letter_code
_entity_poly.pdbx_strand_id
1 'polypeptide(L)' 'MSTKLVHLIIEEKRKEMIQLAEDYGYTSNLTVQASQELDYLLNTFSPSDQPYLVSSN' A
#
# COMPACT_ATOMS: atom_id res chain seq x y z
N MET A 1 -6.83 -15.55 9.88
CA MET A 1 -7.30 -14.16 9.66
C MET A 1 -8.45 -14.20 8.67
N SER A 2 -9.56 -13.48 8.92
CA SER A 2 -10.69 -13.40 7.98
C SER A 2 -10.31 -12.53 6.78
N THR A 3 -10.58 -12.98 5.55
CA THR A 3 -10.27 -12.25 4.31
C THR A 3 -10.85 -10.83 4.31
N LYS A 4 -12.05 -10.64 4.88
CA LYS A 4 -12.69 -9.32 5.01
C LYS A 4 -11.88 -8.34 5.89
N LEU A 5 -11.25 -8.83 6.95
CA LEU A 5 -10.47 -8.01 7.86
C LEU A 5 -9.20 -7.49 7.19
N VAL A 6 -8.54 -8.36 6.41
CA VAL A 6 -7.36 -8.00 5.60
C VAL A 6 -7.70 -6.90 4.60
N HIS A 7 -8.81 -7.04 3.86
CA HIS A 7 -9.25 -6.01 2.93
C HIS A 7 -9.48 -4.67 3.63
N LEU A 8 -10.11 -4.65 4.80
CA LEU A 8 -10.34 -3.42 5.55
C LEU A 8 -9.02 -2.71 5.91
N ILE A 9 -8.02 -3.46 6.39
CA ILE A 9 -6.71 -2.92 6.76
C ILE A 9 -6.00 -2.30 5.55
N ILE A 10 -6.06 -2.97 4.38
CA ILE A 10 -5.49 -2.46 3.13
C ILE A 10 -6.20 -1.16 2.70
N GLU A 11 -7.53 -1.12 2.76
CA GLU A 11 -8.29 0.08 2.42
C GLU A 11 -8.01 1.26 3.36
N GLU A 12 -7.86 1.00 4.66
CA GLU A 12 -7.50 2.02 5.63
C GLU A 12 -6.11 2.60 5.34
N LYS A 13 -5.11 1.75 5.12
CA LYS A 13 -3.75 2.20 4.78
C LYS A 13 -3.71 2.95 3.44
N ARG A 14 -4.52 2.55 2.46
CA ARG A 14 -4.65 3.27 1.19
C ARG A 14 -5.20 4.68 1.40
N LYS A 15 -6.24 4.85 2.21
CA LYS A 15 -6.80 6.16 2.53
C LYS A 15 -5.79 7.06 3.24
N GLU A 16 -5.04 6.50 4.19
CA GLU A 16 -3.96 7.22 4.87
C GLU A 16 -2.90 7.71 3.87
N MET A 17 -2.42 6.85 2.96
CA MET A 17 -1.44 7.24 1.94
C MET A 17 -1.97 8.36 1.04
N ILE A 18 -3.23 8.29 0.60
CA ILE A 18 -3.87 9.34 -0.22
C ILE A 18 -3.95 10.66 0.56
N GLN A 19 -4.41 10.62 1.81
CA GLN A 19 -4.49 11.81 2.66
C GLN A 19 -3.12 12.46 2.83
N LEU A 20 -2.08 11.67 3.11
CA LEU A 20 -0.71 12.18 3.22
C LEU A 20 -0.21 12.78 1.90
N ALA A 21 -0.58 12.20 0.76
CA ALA A 21 -0.25 12.73 -0.55
C ALA A 21 -0.95 14.08 -0.84
N GLU A 22 -2.20 14.22 -0.42
CA GLU A 22 -2.96 15.47 -0.54
C GLU A 22 -2.38 16.57 0.36
N ASP A 23 -1.96 16.21 1.58
CA ASP A 23 -1.47 17.16 2.58
C ASP A 23 0.00 17.57 2.38
N TYR A 24 0.86 16.61 2.03
CA TYR A 24 2.32 16.78 2.01
C TYR A 24 2.95 16.56 0.63
N GLY A 25 2.19 16.07 -0.34
CA GLY A 25 2.67 15.72 -1.67
C GLY A 25 3.17 14.28 -1.77
N TYR A 26 3.10 13.72 -2.99
CA TYR A 26 3.46 12.32 -3.27
C TYR A 26 4.92 11.94 -2.99
N THR A 27 5.83 12.92 -3.02
CA THR A 27 7.25 12.71 -2.74
C THR A 27 7.62 12.96 -1.28
N SER A 28 6.65 13.31 -0.43
CA SER A 28 6.89 13.49 0.99
C SER A 28 7.35 12.16 1.62
N ASN A 29 8.23 12.25 2.61
CA ASN A 29 8.71 11.05 3.30
C ASN A 29 7.55 10.25 3.92
N LEU A 30 6.53 10.96 4.45
CA LEU A 30 5.33 10.38 5.02
C LEU A 30 4.51 9.59 4.00
N THR A 31 4.26 10.17 2.82
CA THR A 31 3.53 9.49 1.75
C THR A 31 4.29 8.30 1.20
N VAL A 32 5.62 8.43 1.06
CA VAL A 32 6.48 7.33 0.62
C VAL A 32 6.46 6.18 1.62
N GLN A 33 6.57 6.46 2.93
CA GLN A 33 6.46 5.44 3.97
C GLN A 33 5.10 4.74 3.94
N ALA A 34 4.00 5.50 3.89
CA ALA A 34 2.65 4.94 3.80
C ALA A 34 2.46 4.08 2.54
N SER A 35 3.08 4.44 1.41
CA SER A 35 3.06 3.63 0.18
C SER A 35 3.82 2.30 0.33
N GLN A 36 4.96 2.30 1.03
CA GLN A 36 5.75 1.09 1.27
C GLN A 36 5.03 0.13 2.22
N GLU A 37 4.37 0.67 3.24
CA GLU A 37 3.53 -0.12 4.14
C GLU A 37 2.32 -0.71 3.41
N LEU A 38 1.67 0.08 2.55
CA LEU A 38 0.56 -0.40 1.73
C LEU A 38 1.01 -1.53 0.79
N ASP A 39 2.16 -1.37 0.14
CA ASP A 39 2.75 -2.39 -0.74
C ASP A 39 3.07 -3.67 0.03
N TYR A 40 3.66 -3.56 1.23
CA TYR A 40 3.89 -4.71 2.09
C TYR A 40 2.59 -5.45 2.45
N LEU A 41 1.52 -4.73 2.80
CA LEU A 41 0.21 -5.33 3.10
C LEU A 41 -0.38 -6.03 1.86
N LEU A 42 -0.30 -5.39 0.70
CA LEU A 42 -0.77 -5.98 -0.55
C LEU A 42 0.01 -7.25 -0.89
N ASN A 43 1.33 -7.22 -0.81
CA ASN A 43 2.19 -8.36 -1.14
C ASN A 43 2.07 -9.50 -0.11
N THR A 44 1.84 -9.19 1.16
CA THR A 44 1.70 -10.20 2.22
C THR A 44 0.36 -10.94 2.16
N PHE A 45 -0.69 -10.26 1.72
CA PHE A 45 -2.05 -10.78 1.82
C PHE A 45 -2.78 -10.96 0.49
N SER A 46 -2.17 -10.58 -0.63
CA SER A 46 -2.64 -10.94 -1.95
C SER A 46 -2.37 -12.44 -2.19
N PRO A 47 -3.40 -13.28 -2.34
CA PRO A 47 -3.23 -14.71 -2.60
C PRO A 47 -2.67 -15.02 -3.99
N SER A 48 -2.44 -14.00 -4.82
CA SER A 48 -1.76 -14.14 -6.10
C SER A 48 -0.32 -13.68 -5.97
N ASP A 49 0.56 -14.62 -5.67
CA ASP A 49 1.93 -14.60 -6.15
C ASP A 49 1.90 -14.42 -7.68
N GLN A 50 1.96 -13.17 -8.13
CA GLN A 50 2.91 -12.85 -9.17
C GLN A 50 3.73 -11.67 -8.68
N PRO A 51 5.06 -11.83 -8.58
CA PRO A 51 5.93 -10.70 -8.30
C PRO A 51 5.63 -9.64 -9.35
N TYR A 52 5.30 -8.42 -8.92
CA TYR A 52 5.52 -7.24 -9.75
C TYR A 52 7.03 -7.20 -10.00
N LEU A 53 7.46 -7.95 -11.02
CA LEU A 53 8.72 -7.69 -11.70
C LEU A 53 8.60 -6.25 -12.16
N VAL A 54 9.25 -5.36 -11.43
CA VAL A 54 9.64 -4.06 -11.93
C VAL A 54 10.43 -4.37 -13.20
N SER A 55 9.75 -4.29 -14.35
CA SER A 55 10.41 -4.17 -15.64
C SER A 55 11.16 -2.86 -15.57
N SER A 56 12.42 -2.97 -15.13
CA SER A 56 13.39 -1.90 -15.29
C SER A 56 13.54 -1.70 -16.80
N ASN A 57 12.99 -0.59 -17.31
CA ASN A 57 13.31 -0.04 -18.62
C ASN A 57 14.14 1.22 -18.39
#